data_AF-A0A952A4U0-F1
#
_entry.id   AF-A0A952A4U0-F1
#
_cell.length_a   1.000
_cell.length_b   1.000
_cell.length_c   1.000
_cell.angle_alpha   90.00
_cell.angle_beta   90.00
_cell.angle_gamma   90.00
#
_symmetry.space_group_name_H-M   'P 1'
#
loop_
_entity.id
_entity.type
_entity.pdbx_description
1 polymer ?
#
loop_
_entity_poly.entity_id
_entity_poly.type
_entity_poly.pdbx_seq_one_letter_code
_entity_poly.pdbx_strand_id
1 'polypeptide(L)'
;TSGDIEMLEHSYPIIIHRYSLMEDSGGAGRNRGGSGTCWEVEPLDAPMTLVTFGEGRRIPAMGAAGAKSAMVQPKVGRLEVTRNGETRTITENVIETIMPGERAANKNPGGGGYGNPFERDVEKVVEDVRNGLVSLEGARLDYGVVIADRDSLAVDREATARLRAA
;
A
#
# COMPACT_ATOMS: atom_id res chain seq x y z
N THR A 1 12.66 1.74 -14.26
CA THR A 1 12.40 0.30 -14.06
C THR A 1 12.96 -0.06 -12.71
N SER A 2 12.26 -0.88 -11.92
CA SER A 2 12.93 -1.53 -10.79
C SER A 2 13.99 -2.48 -11.36
N GLY A 3 15.20 -2.44 -10.79
CA GLY A 3 16.25 -3.39 -11.14
C GLY A 3 15.88 -4.80 -10.69
N ASP A 4 16.53 -5.79 -11.28
CA ASP A 4 16.46 -7.17 -10.81
C ASP A 4 17.03 -7.28 -9.39
N ILE A 5 16.33 -8.01 -8.50
CA ILE A 5 16.70 -8.11 -7.08
C ILE A 5 18.09 -8.72 -6.92
N GLU A 6 18.40 -9.79 -7.64
CA GLU A 6 19.68 -10.49 -7.54
C GLU A 6 20.82 -9.58 -8.02
N MET A 7 20.57 -8.77 -9.04
CA MET A 7 21.55 -7.80 -9.54
C MET A 7 21.77 -6.63 -8.58
N LEU A 8 20.73 -6.20 -7.86
CA LEU A 8 20.85 -5.16 -6.84
C LEU A 8 21.66 -5.67 -5.64
N GLU A 9 21.37 -6.86 -5.13
CA GLU A 9 22.12 -7.46 -4.03
C GLU A 9 23.56 -7.84 -4.42
N HIS A 10 23.80 -8.16 -5.70
CA HIS A 10 25.15 -8.38 -6.21
C HIS A 10 25.97 -7.08 -6.28
N SER A 11 25.31 -5.97 -6.65
CA SER A 11 25.97 -4.69 -6.90
C SER A 11 26.14 -3.84 -5.63
N TYR A 12 25.33 -4.05 -4.60
CA TYR A 12 25.29 -3.24 -3.38
C TYR A 12 25.28 -4.13 -2.13
N PRO A 13 25.92 -3.71 -1.01
CA PRO A 13 26.00 -4.48 0.22
C PRO A 13 24.66 -4.41 1.00
N ILE A 14 23.59 -4.90 0.39
CA ILE A 14 22.22 -4.87 0.93
C ILE A 14 21.55 -6.23 0.76
N ILE A 15 20.57 -6.50 1.61
CA ILE A 15 19.63 -7.61 1.51
C ILE A 15 18.23 -7.00 1.33
N ILE A 16 17.50 -7.45 0.31
CA ILE A 16 16.13 -7.03 0.01
C ILE A 16 15.18 -8.09 0.59
N HIS A 17 14.57 -7.78 1.73
CA HIS A 17 13.62 -8.69 2.39
C HIS A 17 12.26 -8.71 1.72
N ARG A 18 11.87 -7.60 1.10
CA ARG A 18 10.54 -7.46 0.50
C ARG A 18 10.57 -6.48 -0.66
N TYR A 19 10.06 -6.93 -1.80
CA TYR A 19 9.62 -6.06 -2.88
C TYR A 19 8.22 -6.47 -3.33
N SER A 20 7.22 -5.64 -3.04
CA SER A 20 5.81 -6.03 -3.23
C SER A 20 4.89 -4.83 -3.46
N LEU A 21 3.69 -5.10 -3.96
CA LEU A 21 2.60 -4.14 -3.91
C LEU A 21 2.10 -3.96 -2.46
N MET A 22 1.56 -2.78 -2.18
CA MET A 22 0.93 -2.46 -0.89
C MET A 22 -0.58 -2.59 -0.99
N GLU A 23 -1.16 -3.43 -0.12
CA GLU A 23 -2.61 -3.53 0.06
C GLU A 23 -3.21 -2.17 0.47
N ASP A 24 -4.40 -1.86 -0.04
CA ASP A 24 -5.19 -0.63 0.21
C ASP A 24 -4.54 0.71 -0.18
N SER A 25 -3.36 0.66 -0.81
CA SER A 25 -2.59 1.86 -1.15
C SER A 25 -3.04 2.58 -2.43
N GLY A 26 -3.76 1.88 -3.30
CA GLY A 26 -4.34 2.47 -4.52
C GLY A 26 -5.59 3.28 -4.19
N GLY A 27 -5.68 4.50 -4.69
CA GLY A 27 -6.83 5.39 -4.50
C GLY A 27 -8.14 4.74 -4.96
N ALA A 28 -9.16 4.81 -4.11
CA ALA A 28 -10.46 4.23 -4.39
C ALA A 28 -11.21 5.04 -5.46
N GLY A 29 -11.85 4.33 -6.37
CA GLY A 29 -12.69 4.88 -7.44
C GLY A 29 -13.37 3.77 -8.23
N ARG A 30 -14.31 4.12 -9.10
CA ARG A 30 -14.91 3.15 -10.05
C ARG A 30 -13.80 2.40 -10.80
N ASN A 31 -12.79 3.15 -11.22
CA ASN A 31 -11.47 2.64 -11.61
C ASN A 31 -10.48 2.96 -10.49
N ARG A 32 -9.93 1.90 -9.87
CA ARG A 32 -8.94 2.01 -8.79
C ARG A 32 -7.61 2.56 -9.31
N GLY A 33 -6.97 3.40 -8.51
CA GLY A 33 -5.59 3.82 -8.77
C GLY A 33 -4.59 2.68 -8.59
N GLY A 34 -3.45 2.74 -9.29
CA GLY A 34 -2.40 1.73 -9.15
C GLY A 34 -1.90 1.62 -7.71
N SER A 35 -1.60 0.40 -7.26
CA SER A 35 -1.07 0.18 -5.91
C SER A 35 0.35 0.76 -5.78
N GLY A 36 0.64 1.30 -4.60
CA GLY A 36 1.98 1.64 -4.18
C GLY A 36 2.85 0.40 -3.97
N THR A 37 4.13 0.62 -3.70
CA THR A 37 5.13 -0.45 -3.53
C THR A 37 5.83 -0.35 -2.19
N CYS A 38 6.12 -1.49 -1.59
CA CYS A 38 6.98 -1.62 -0.43
C CYS A 38 8.33 -2.19 -0.87
N TRP A 39 9.41 -1.49 -0.51
CA TRP A 39 10.77 -1.96 -0.68
C TRP A 39 11.47 -1.96 0.68
N GLU A 40 11.74 -3.15 1.21
CA GLU A 40 12.36 -3.37 2.52
C GLU A 40 13.78 -3.86 2.37
N VAL A 41 14.71 -3.13 3.00
CA VAL A 41 16.14 -3.40 2.91
C VAL A 41 16.83 -3.41 4.25
N GLU A 42 17.91 -4.18 4.30
CA GLU A 42 18.84 -4.30 5.41
C GLU A 42 20.27 -4.19 4.86
N PRO A 43 21.20 -3.49 5.52
CA PRO A 43 22.59 -3.53 5.13
C PRO A 43 23.24 -4.86 5.49
N LEU A 44 24.13 -5.35 4.62
CA LEU A 44 24.73 -6.67 4.77
C LEU A 44 25.74 -6.73 5.94
N ASP A 45 26.72 -5.84 5.98
CA ASP A 45 27.88 -5.94 6.88
C ASP A 45 28.41 -4.61 7.45
N ALA A 46 27.91 -3.47 6.98
CA ALA A 46 28.32 -2.14 7.42
C ALA A 46 27.12 -1.19 7.59
N PRO A 47 27.23 -0.10 8.36
CA PRO A 47 26.16 0.89 8.47
C PRO A 47 25.76 1.47 7.11
N MET A 48 24.46 1.57 6.84
CA MET A 48 23.92 2.17 5.62
C MET A 48 23.13 3.42 5.94
N THR A 49 23.50 4.53 5.28
CA THR A 49 22.74 5.78 5.32
C THR A 49 21.66 5.76 4.25
N LEU A 50 20.41 5.89 4.67
CA LEU A 50 19.22 6.04 3.84
C LEU A 50 18.90 7.53 3.72
N VAL A 51 18.81 8.02 2.48
CA VAL A 51 18.29 9.35 2.19
C VAL A 51 16.93 9.18 1.55
N THR A 52 15.86 9.43 2.31
CA THR A 52 14.49 9.24 1.82
C THR A 52 13.80 10.58 1.59
N PHE A 53 13.35 10.80 0.37
CA PHE A 53 12.62 11.99 -0.03
C PHE A 53 11.47 11.60 -0.96
N GLY A 54 10.36 12.33 -0.87
CA GLY A 54 9.24 12.16 -1.79
C GLY A 54 8.00 12.90 -1.35
N GLU A 55 7.07 13.07 -2.28
CA GLU A 55 5.74 13.60 -1.99
C GLU A 55 4.78 12.48 -1.57
N GLY A 56 3.52 12.83 -1.30
CA GLY A 56 2.50 11.83 -1.00
C GLY A 56 2.56 11.26 0.42
N ARG A 57 3.39 11.81 1.32
CA ARG A 57 3.56 11.29 2.70
C ARG A 57 2.55 11.85 3.72
N ARG A 58 1.81 12.90 3.36
CA ARG A 58 0.75 13.51 4.18
C ARG A 58 -0.61 13.54 3.48
N ILE A 59 -0.60 13.78 2.17
CA ILE A 59 -1.78 13.83 1.32
C ILE A 59 -1.52 12.82 0.19
N PRO A 60 -2.35 11.78 0.01
CA PRO A 60 -2.14 10.80 -1.06
C PRO A 60 -2.45 11.42 -2.43
N ALA A 61 -2.14 10.68 -3.50
CA ALA A 61 -2.55 11.07 -4.84
C ALA A 61 -4.08 11.29 -4.90
N MET A 62 -4.48 12.46 -5.38
CA MET A 62 -5.89 12.86 -5.44
C MET A 62 -6.66 12.03 -6.46
N GLY A 63 -7.88 11.65 -6.10
CA GLY A 63 -8.82 11.04 -7.03
C GLY A 63 -9.46 12.08 -7.97
N ALA A 64 -10.01 11.61 -9.09
CA ALA A 64 -10.73 12.44 -10.06
C ALA A 64 -12.17 11.96 -10.27
N ALA A 65 -13.02 12.85 -10.81
CA ALA A 65 -14.40 12.54 -11.22
C ALA A 65 -15.25 11.86 -10.13
N GLY A 66 -15.12 12.31 -8.87
CA GLY A 66 -15.88 11.76 -7.73
C GLY A 66 -15.19 10.60 -6.99
N ALA A 67 -13.98 10.23 -7.39
CA ALA A 67 -13.17 9.28 -6.63
C ALA A 67 -12.82 9.82 -5.23
N LYS A 68 -13.08 9.03 -4.20
CA LYS A 68 -12.80 9.36 -2.81
C LYS A 68 -12.42 8.10 -2.05
N SER A 69 -11.44 8.19 -1.17
CA SER A 69 -11.04 7.09 -0.30
C SER A 69 -11.45 7.39 1.13
N ALA A 70 -12.06 6.43 1.81
CA ALA A 70 -12.26 6.44 3.24
C ALA A 70 -10.95 6.08 3.95
N MET A 71 -10.22 5.08 3.46
CA MET A 71 -8.93 4.66 4.02
C MET A 71 -7.78 5.50 3.47
N VAL A 72 -7.50 6.65 4.10
CA VAL A 72 -6.45 7.57 3.66
C VAL A 72 -5.05 7.09 4.04
N GLN A 73 -4.87 6.57 5.26
CA GLN A 73 -3.56 6.20 5.82
C GLN A 73 -2.76 5.18 4.97
N PRO A 74 -3.33 4.08 4.44
CA PRO A 74 -2.54 3.14 3.64
C PRO A 74 -2.08 3.70 2.29
N LYS A 75 -2.69 4.81 1.82
CA LYS A 75 -2.42 5.45 0.52
C LYS A 75 -1.28 6.46 0.57
N VAL A 76 -0.81 6.83 1.76
CA VAL A 76 0.31 7.75 1.92
C VAL A 76 1.65 7.01 1.96
N GLY A 77 2.67 7.67 1.44
CA GLY A 77 4.05 7.20 1.51
C GLY A 77 4.60 7.32 2.93
N ARG A 78 5.51 6.41 3.30
CA ARG A 78 6.19 6.43 4.60
C ARG A 78 7.45 5.58 4.57
N LEU A 79 8.35 5.86 5.50
CA LEU A 79 9.45 4.96 5.84
C LEU A 79 9.09 4.25 7.15
N GLU A 80 9.23 2.94 7.19
CA GLU A 80 9.12 2.13 8.41
C GLU A 80 10.51 1.61 8.75
N VAL A 81 11.07 2.00 9.89
CA VAL A 81 12.40 1.55 10.35
C VAL A 81 12.21 0.62 11.54
N THR A 82 12.68 -0.62 11.41
CA THR A 82 12.58 -1.65 12.45
C THR A 82 13.93 -1.87 13.11
N ARG A 83 13.99 -1.68 14.43
CA ARG A 83 15.17 -1.85 15.28
C ARG A 83 14.79 -2.64 16.52
N ASN A 84 15.55 -3.69 16.86
CA ASN A 84 15.29 -4.52 18.04
C ASN A 84 13.83 -5.04 18.13
N GLY A 85 13.19 -5.30 16.98
CA GLY A 85 11.80 -5.75 16.90
C GLY A 85 10.74 -4.65 16.98
N GLU A 86 11.12 -3.39 17.18
CA GLU A 86 10.21 -2.25 17.20
C GLU A 86 10.27 -1.48 15.87
N THR A 87 9.09 -1.15 15.30
CA THR A 87 8.99 -0.40 14.04
C THR A 87 8.53 1.03 14.28
N ARG A 88 9.38 2.00 13.92
CA ARG A 88 9.05 3.43 13.88
C ARG A 88 8.60 3.84 12.48
N THR A 89 7.44 4.48 12.38
CA THR A 89 6.95 5.07 11.13
C THR A 89 7.37 6.53 11.00
N ILE A 90 7.87 6.92 9.82
CA ILE A 90 8.31 8.28 9.50
C ILE A 90 7.60 8.74 8.22
N THR A 91 6.85 9.84 8.32
CA THR A 91 6.06 10.43 7.22
C THR A 91 6.68 11.72 6.66
N GLU A 92 7.92 12.02 7.03
CA GLU A 92 8.67 13.20 6.59
C GLU A 92 9.89 12.77 5.78
N ASN A 93 10.49 13.69 5.02
CA ASN A 93 11.78 13.44 4.39
C ASN A 93 12.84 13.31 5.49
N VAL A 94 13.67 12.27 5.43
CA VAL A 94 14.59 11.96 6.52
C VAL A 94 15.88 11.35 5.98
N ILE A 95 16.98 11.65 6.67
CA ILE A 95 18.24 10.94 6.57
C ILE A 95 18.34 10.06 7.82
N GLU A 96 18.41 8.74 7.61
CA GLU A 96 18.54 7.75 8.68
C GLU A 96 19.77 6.88 8.44
N THR A 97 20.36 6.33 9.49
CA THR A 97 21.40 5.30 9.38
C THR A 97 20.89 4.03 10.05
N ILE A 98 20.90 2.92 9.31
CA ILE A 98 20.59 1.59 9.84
C ILE A 98 21.83 0.71 9.85
N MET A 99 21.87 -0.21 10.81
CA MET A 99 22.94 -1.17 11.07
C MET A 99 22.54 -2.55 10.52
N PRO A 100 23.51 -3.47 10.31
CA PRO A 100 23.18 -4.87 10.03
C PRO A 100 22.24 -5.45 11.09
N GLY A 101 21.23 -6.20 10.67
CA GLY A 101 20.12 -6.68 11.52
C GLY A 101 18.94 -5.71 11.67
N GLU A 102 19.06 -4.44 11.26
CA GLU A 102 17.96 -3.48 11.24
C GLU A 102 17.38 -3.34 9.84
N ARG A 103 16.08 -3.02 9.74
CA ARG A 103 15.37 -2.96 8.46
C ARG A 103 14.75 -1.61 8.19
N ALA A 104 14.75 -1.20 6.94
CA ALA A 104 14.03 -0.02 6.47
C ALA A 104 13.11 -0.38 5.30
N ALA A 105 11.80 -0.27 5.53
CA ALA A 105 10.77 -0.45 4.51
C ALA A 105 10.29 0.90 3.99
N ASN A 106 10.73 1.27 2.79
CA ASN A 106 10.20 2.42 2.08
C ASN A 106 8.89 2.03 1.38
N LYS A 107 7.80 2.62 1.84
CA LYS A 107 6.45 2.44 1.32
C LYS A 107 6.09 3.63 0.44
N ASN A 108 6.07 3.41 -0.86
CA ASN A 108 5.72 4.42 -1.85
C ASN A 108 4.20 4.51 -1.99
N PRO A 109 3.63 5.72 -2.10
CA PRO A 109 2.19 5.90 -2.28
C PRO A 109 1.72 5.32 -3.63
N GLY A 110 0.44 4.94 -3.68
CA GLY A 110 -0.23 4.54 -4.92
C GLY A 110 -0.75 5.74 -5.72
N GLY A 111 -1.40 5.44 -6.85
CA GLY A 111 -2.08 6.43 -7.67
C GLY A 111 -3.48 6.78 -7.16
N GLY A 112 -4.04 7.91 -7.61
CA GLY A 112 -5.42 8.30 -7.33
C GLY A 112 -6.44 7.45 -8.11
N GLY A 113 -7.64 7.29 -7.56
CA GLY A 113 -8.75 6.62 -8.25
C GLY A 113 -9.49 7.54 -9.24
N TYR A 114 -10.39 6.96 -10.03
CA TYR A 114 -11.26 7.70 -10.95
C TYR A 114 -12.71 7.22 -10.84
N GLY A 115 -13.67 8.15 -10.75
CA GLY A 115 -15.09 7.84 -10.64
C GLY A 115 -15.53 7.46 -9.22
N ASN A 116 -16.83 7.48 -8.94
CA ASN A 116 -17.38 7.08 -7.63
C ASN A 116 -17.00 5.61 -7.30
N PRO A 117 -16.30 5.34 -6.18
CA PRO A 117 -15.93 3.98 -5.77
C PRO A 117 -17.12 3.02 -5.60
N PHE A 118 -18.28 3.51 -5.19
CA PHE A 118 -19.47 2.68 -4.97
C PHE A 118 -20.11 2.22 -6.29
N GLU A 119 -19.69 2.79 -7.41
CA GLU A 119 -20.04 2.31 -8.76
C GLU A 119 -19.06 1.25 -9.29
N ARG A 120 -17.97 0.94 -8.57
CA ARG A 120 -17.07 -0.14 -8.96
C ARG A 120 -17.84 -1.46 -8.94
N ASP A 121 -17.65 -2.24 -10.00
CA ASP A 121 -18.19 -3.58 -10.12
C ASP A 121 -17.80 -4.45 -8.91
N VAL A 122 -18.77 -5.15 -8.32
CA VAL A 122 -18.58 -5.92 -7.08
C VAL A 122 -17.56 -7.03 -7.31
N GLU A 123 -17.67 -7.70 -8.46
CA GLU A 123 -16.80 -8.78 -8.88
C GLU A 123 -15.33 -8.31 -9.01
N LYS A 124 -15.11 -7.07 -9.46
CA LYS A 124 -13.75 -6.48 -9.50
C LYS A 124 -13.20 -6.16 -8.12
N VAL A 125 -14.05 -5.77 -7.16
CA VAL A 125 -13.62 -5.59 -5.76
C VAL A 125 -13.25 -6.94 -5.15
N VAL A 126 -14.03 -7.99 -5.42
CA VAL A 126 -13.70 -9.36 -4.99
C VAL A 126 -12.37 -9.83 -5.58
N GLU A 127 -12.09 -9.53 -6.86
CA GLU A 127 -10.82 -9.82 -7.50
C GLU A 127 -9.65 -9.04 -6.86
N ASP A 128 -9.84 -7.74 -6.57
CA ASP A 128 -8.83 -6.94 -5.84
C ASP A 128 -8.53 -7.55 -4.46
N VAL A 129 -9.55 -8.05 -3.75
CA VAL A 129 -9.38 -8.73 -2.44
C VAL A 129 -8.67 -10.07 -2.57
N ARG A 130 -9.06 -10.88 -3.56
CA ARG A 130 -8.40 -12.15 -3.87
C ARG A 130 -6.91 -11.96 -4.14
N ASN A 131 -6.55 -10.88 -4.83
CA ASN A 131 -5.17 -10.56 -5.21
C ASN A 131 -4.39 -9.79 -4.13
N GLY A 132 -4.98 -9.52 -2.95
CA GLY A 132 -4.31 -8.77 -1.86
C GLY A 132 -4.03 -7.30 -2.19
N LEU A 133 -4.77 -6.73 -3.14
CA LEU A 133 -4.67 -5.33 -3.53
C LEU A 133 -5.57 -4.44 -2.66
N VAL A 134 -6.67 -5.02 -2.19
CA VAL A 134 -7.66 -4.41 -1.29
C VAL A 134 -7.91 -5.38 -0.14
N SER A 135 -8.02 -4.88 1.10
CA SER A 135 -8.40 -5.71 2.25
C SER A 135 -9.91 -5.89 2.33
N LEU A 136 -10.39 -6.80 3.20
CA LEU A 136 -11.83 -6.91 3.49
C LEU A 136 -12.39 -5.59 4.06
N GLU A 137 -11.59 -4.90 4.88
CA GLU A 137 -11.95 -3.60 5.41
C GLU A 137 -12.00 -2.53 4.32
N GLY A 138 -11.01 -2.52 3.41
CA GLY A 138 -10.97 -1.65 2.25
C GLY A 138 -12.15 -1.88 1.31
N ALA A 139 -12.51 -3.13 1.02
CA ALA A 139 -13.69 -3.48 0.24
C ALA A 139 -14.97 -2.83 0.83
N ARG A 140 -15.12 -2.89 2.14
CA ARG A 140 -16.27 -2.32 2.85
C ARG A 140 -16.23 -0.80 2.92
N LEU A 141 -15.11 -0.21 3.33
CA LEU A 141 -14.99 1.22 3.61
C LEU A 141 -14.84 2.06 2.34
N ASP A 142 -13.99 1.62 1.41
CA ASP A 142 -13.70 2.37 0.20
C ASP A 142 -14.72 2.07 -0.92
N TYR A 143 -15.28 0.86 -1.00
CA TYR A 143 -16.15 0.46 -2.13
C TYR A 143 -17.58 0.04 -1.75
N GLY A 144 -17.90 0.02 -0.45
CA GLY A 144 -19.22 -0.39 0.05
C GLY A 144 -19.54 -1.86 -0.17
N VAL A 145 -18.54 -2.72 -0.43
CA VAL A 145 -18.72 -4.16 -0.68
C VAL A 145 -18.38 -4.95 0.56
N VAL A 146 -19.33 -5.77 1.02
CA VAL A 146 -19.16 -6.61 2.21
C VAL A 146 -18.82 -8.03 1.76
N ILE A 147 -17.63 -8.49 2.13
CA ILE A 147 -17.13 -9.84 1.85
C ILE A 147 -16.90 -10.54 3.19
N ALA A 148 -17.38 -11.77 3.33
CA ALA A 148 -17.37 -12.50 4.60
C ALA A 148 -15.94 -12.79 5.09
N ASP A 149 -15.11 -13.36 4.23
CA ASP A 149 -13.75 -13.76 4.54
C ASP A 149 -12.92 -13.95 3.24
N ARG A 150 -11.60 -14.14 3.39
CA ARG A 150 -10.67 -14.28 2.25
C ARG A 150 -10.69 -15.67 1.59
N ASP A 151 -11.22 -16.68 2.27
CA ASP A 151 -11.21 -18.05 1.76
C ASP A 151 -12.43 -18.29 0.85
N SER A 152 -13.62 -17.92 1.33
CA SER A 152 -14.88 -18.07 0.61
C SER A 152 -15.09 -16.95 -0.42
N LEU A 153 -14.61 -15.74 -0.12
CA LEU A 153 -14.89 -14.51 -0.86
C LEU A 153 -16.38 -14.28 -1.10
N ALA A 154 -17.24 -14.81 -0.22
CA ALA A 154 -18.68 -14.69 -0.32
C ALA A 154 -19.12 -13.24 -0.07
N VAL A 155 -19.88 -12.67 -1.01
CA VAL A 155 -20.40 -11.30 -0.91
C VAL A 155 -21.74 -11.30 -0.18
N ASP A 156 -21.85 -10.50 0.87
CA ASP A 156 -23.14 -10.14 1.46
C ASP A 156 -23.79 -9.06 0.58
N ARG A 157 -24.68 -9.51 -0.32
CA ARG A 157 -25.36 -8.65 -1.29
C ARG A 157 -26.29 -7.65 -0.61
N GLU A 158 -26.92 -8.02 0.50
CA GLU A 158 -27.87 -7.16 1.20
C GLU A 158 -27.15 -6.03 1.94
N ALA A 159 -26.09 -6.34 2.66
CA ALA A 159 -25.25 -5.33 3.32
C ALA A 159 -24.54 -4.43 2.30
N THR A 160 -24.06 -4.99 1.19
CA THR A 160 -23.46 -4.22 0.08
C THR A 160 -24.47 -3.22 -0.51
N ALA A 161 -25.71 -3.66 -0.78
CA ALA A 161 -26.75 -2.78 -1.29
C ALA A 161 -27.09 -1.63 -0.32
N ARG A 162 -27.19 -1.93 0.99
CA ARG A 162 -27.41 -0.91 2.02
C ARG A 162 -26.29 0.13 2.07
N LEU A 163 -25.02 -0.31 2.06
CA LEU A 163 -23.89 0.60 2.14
C LEU A 163 -23.80 1.52 0.92
N ARG A 164 -24.13 1.00 -0.28
CA ARG A 164 -24.07 1.78 -1.53
C ARG A 164 -25.28 2.70 -1.75
N ALA A 165 -26.35 2.54 -0.98
CA ALA A 165 -27.54 3.39 -1.05
C ALA A 165 -27.48 4.62 -0.12
N ALA A 166 -26.49 4.69 0.77
CA ALA A 166 -26.24 5.79 1.69
C ALA A 166 -25.33 6.86 1.06
#